data_AF-A0A7R9QTU4-F1
#
_entry.id   AF-A0A7R9QTU4-F1
#
_cell.length_a   1.000
_cell.length_b   1.000
_cell.length_c   1.000
_cell.angle_alpha   90.00
_cell.angle_beta   90.00
_cell.angle_gamma   90.00
#
_symmetry.space_group_name_H-M   'P 1'
#
loop_
_entity.id
_entity.type
_entity.pdbx_description
1 polymer ?
#
loop_
_entity_poly.entity_id
_entity_poly.type
_entity_poly.pdbx_seq_one_letter_code
_entity_poly.pdbx_strand_id
1 'polypeptide(L)'
;MESSGKRNKVDNNTINLSKLKYTDLFPIDENGSKPTKEFLLQVMEICLDFIDKSNDRTTKILEFHKPEELKKLFDFSIPDEPLDIQQIVNDCRDALKYQVKTGESFPEPQSYYNMRL
;
A
#
# COMPACT_ATOMS: atom_id res chain seq x y z
N MET A 1 24.15 -17.73 -28.37
CA MET A 1 23.55 -18.79 -27.54
C MET A 1 23.42 -18.25 -26.14
N GLU A 2 22.20 -17.85 -25.81
CA GLU A 2 21.78 -17.49 -24.46
C GLU A 2 21.97 -18.65 -23.48
N SER A 3 22.42 -18.33 -22.27
CA SER A 3 21.86 -18.91 -21.05
C SER A 3 22.25 -17.99 -19.90
N SER A 4 21.38 -17.04 -19.56
CA SER A 4 20.21 -17.21 -18.69
C SER A 4 20.62 -17.20 -17.22
N GLY A 5 20.32 -16.07 -16.60
CA GLY A 5 20.59 -15.75 -15.21
C GLY A 5 20.00 -16.77 -14.25
N LYS A 6 20.82 -17.19 -13.30
CA LYS A 6 20.38 -17.83 -12.07
C LYS A 6 20.20 -16.76 -11.02
N ARG A 7 19.03 -16.09 -11.03
CA ARG A 7 18.49 -15.46 -9.82
C ARG A 7 17.25 -16.24 -9.47
N ASN A 8 17.32 -16.94 -8.33
CA ASN A 8 16.24 -17.12 -7.35
C ASN A 8 16.80 -18.03 -6.26
N LYS A 9 17.71 -17.46 -5.45
CA LYS A 9 17.96 -17.99 -4.12
C LYS A 9 16.81 -17.45 -3.28
N VAL A 10 15.86 -18.33 -2.96
CA VAL A 10 14.83 -18.04 -1.95
C VAL A 10 15.60 -17.78 -0.66
N ASP A 11 15.68 -16.51 -0.26
CA ASP A 11 16.37 -16.10 0.95
C ASP A 11 15.55 -16.57 2.15
N ASN A 12 16.00 -17.67 2.78
CA ASN A 12 15.38 -18.34 3.93
C ASN A 12 15.43 -17.53 5.24
N ASN A 13 15.17 -16.23 5.21
CA ASN A 13 15.09 -15.41 6.41
C ASN A 13 13.99 -14.34 6.29
N THR A 14 12.77 -14.78 5.96
CA THR A 14 11.57 -13.93 5.94
C THR A 14 11.36 -13.33 7.34
N ILE A 15 11.54 -12.02 7.45
CA ILE A 15 11.35 -11.31 8.72
C ILE A 15 9.85 -11.21 8.98
N ASN A 16 9.42 -11.69 10.13
CA ASN A 16 8.01 -11.65 10.49
C ASN A 16 7.67 -10.29 11.11
N LEU A 17 7.18 -9.33 10.32
CA LEU A 17 6.91 -7.97 10.83
C LEU A 17 5.74 -7.91 11.83
N SER A 18 4.98 -9.00 12.04
CA SER A 18 3.85 -9.01 12.99
C SER A 18 4.32 -8.99 14.44
N LYS A 19 5.60 -9.28 14.67
CA LYS A 19 6.24 -9.26 15.99
C LYS A 19 7.11 -8.02 16.21
N LEU A 20 7.17 -7.13 15.22
CA LEU A 20 8.02 -5.95 15.26
C LEU A 20 7.19 -4.72 15.58
N LYS A 21 7.80 -3.79 16.30
CA LYS A 21 7.29 -2.46 16.61
C LYS A 21 8.21 -1.39 16.01
N TYR A 22 7.82 -0.13 16.14
CA TYR A 22 8.62 1.01 15.69
C TYR A 22 10.02 1.06 16.37
N THR A 23 10.15 0.47 17.55
CA THR A 23 11.41 0.39 18.30
C THR A 23 12.45 -0.53 17.66
N ASP A 24 12.02 -1.50 16.84
CA ASP A 24 12.91 -2.45 16.16
C ASP A 24 13.44 -1.92 14.81
N LEU A 25 13.08 -0.68 14.47
CA LEU A 25 13.47 -0.02 13.22
C LEU A 25 14.56 1.01 13.45
N PHE A 26 15.26 1.37 12.38
CA PHE A 26 16.18 2.49 12.42
C PHE A 26 15.46 3.84 12.61
N PRO A 27 16.06 4.78 13.36
CA PRO A 27 17.37 4.71 14.03
C PRO A 27 17.32 4.19 15.48
N ILE A 28 16.19 3.63 15.95
CA ILE A 28 15.99 3.26 17.36
C ILE A 28 16.78 2.00 17.74
N ASP A 29 16.72 0.95 16.93
CA ASP A 29 17.54 -0.25 17.10
C ASP A 29 18.75 -0.20 16.15
N GLU A 30 19.96 -0.25 16.68
CA GLU A 30 21.21 -0.32 15.91
C GLU A 30 21.30 -1.58 15.02
N ASN A 31 20.58 -2.65 15.37
CA ASN A 31 20.46 -3.87 14.55
C ASN A 31 19.22 -3.86 13.64
N GLY A 32 18.46 -2.77 13.64
CA GLY A 32 17.21 -2.58 12.91
C GLY A 32 17.35 -2.51 11.38
N SER A 33 18.55 -2.69 10.82
CA SER A 33 18.81 -2.59 9.37
C SER A 33 17.95 -3.53 8.54
N LYS A 34 17.92 -4.80 8.92
CA LYS A 34 17.14 -5.84 8.23
C LYS A 34 15.63 -5.59 8.30
N PRO A 35 15.01 -5.40 9.49
CA PRO A 35 13.58 -5.15 9.58
C PRO A 35 13.15 -3.85 8.92
N THR A 36 13.97 -2.79 9.01
CA THR A 36 13.71 -1.52 8.30
C THR A 36 13.70 -1.71 6.79
N LYS A 37 14.68 -2.44 6.24
CA LYS A 37 14.73 -2.72 4.81
C LYS A 37 13.50 -3.50 4.36
N GLU A 38 13.12 -4.55 5.08
CA GLU A 38 11.96 -5.38 4.75
C GLU A 38 10.65 -4.57 4.79
N PHE A 39 10.46 -3.77 5.84
CA PHE A 39 9.32 -2.85 5.94
C PHE A 39 9.21 -1.92 4.74
N LEU A 40 10.31 -1.24 4.38
CA LEU A 40 10.33 -0.31 3.24
C LEU A 40 10.09 -1.02 1.91
N LEU A 41 10.61 -2.23 1.72
CA LEU A 41 10.36 -3.03 0.51
C LEU A 41 8.88 -3.36 0.36
N GLN A 42 8.20 -3.79 1.43
CA GLN A 42 6.77 -4.08 1.38
C GLN A 42 5.93 -2.82 1.10
N VAL A 43 6.28 -1.68 1.67
CA VAL A 43 5.60 -0.41 1.37
C VAL A 43 5.81 -0.03 -0.11
N MET A 44 7.03 -0.16 -0.63
CA MET A 44 7.31 0.11 -2.04
C MET A 44 6.58 -0.84 -3.00
N GLU A 45 6.46 -2.13 -2.65
CA GLU A 45 5.68 -3.09 -3.43
C GLU A 45 4.21 -2.66 -3.53
N ILE A 46 3.60 -2.23 -2.41
CA ILE A 46 2.23 -1.71 -2.41
C ILE A 46 2.12 -0.45 -3.30
N CYS A 47 3.10 0.46 -3.24
CA CYS A 47 3.11 1.65 -4.10
C CYS A 47 3.21 1.29 -5.58
N LEU A 48 4.08 0.34 -5.95
CA LEU A 48 4.24 -0.10 -7.34
C LEU A 48 2.97 -0.78 -7.85
N ASP A 49 2.38 -1.67 -7.05
CA ASP A 49 1.07 -2.28 -7.33
C ASP A 49 -0.01 -1.24 -7.58
N PHE A 50 -0.01 -0.16 -6.79
CA PHE A 50 -0.94 0.94 -6.95
C PHE A 50 -0.69 1.72 -8.26
N ILE A 51 0.56 1.98 -8.61
CA ILE A 51 0.94 2.67 -9.86
C ILE A 51 0.48 1.84 -11.07
N ASP A 52 0.76 0.53 -11.08
CA ASP A 52 0.36 -0.36 -12.16
C ASP A 52 -1.16 -0.41 -12.32
N LYS A 53 -1.89 -0.56 -11.20
CA LYS A 53 -3.36 -0.52 -11.19
C LYS A 53 -3.94 0.85 -11.54
N SER A 54 -3.20 1.94 -11.31
CA SER A 54 -3.66 3.29 -11.65
C SER A 54 -3.48 3.60 -13.13
N ASN A 55 -2.50 2.99 -13.78
CA ASN A 55 -2.26 3.12 -15.21
C ASN A 55 -3.16 2.20 -16.06
N ASP A 56 -3.78 1.19 -15.46
CA ASP A 56 -4.74 0.31 -16.12
C ASP A 56 -6.12 0.97 -16.28
N ARG A 57 -6.43 1.41 -17.51
CA ARG A 57 -7.71 2.02 -17.92
C ARG A 57 -8.94 1.11 -17.81
N THR A 58 -8.75 -0.18 -17.55
CA THR A 58 -9.86 -1.13 -17.33
C THR A 58 -10.31 -1.19 -15.86
N THR A 59 -9.53 -0.60 -14.96
CA THR A 59 -9.83 -0.61 -13.53
C THR A 59 -10.74 0.56 -13.15
N LYS A 60 -11.59 0.35 -12.14
CA LYS A 60 -12.48 1.43 -11.64
C LYS A 60 -11.61 2.60 -11.12
N ILE A 61 -11.98 3.82 -11.54
CA ILE A 61 -11.38 5.09 -11.10
C ILE A 61 -11.50 5.25 -9.58
N LEU A 62 -12.62 4.78 -9.03
CA LEU A 62 -12.92 4.78 -7.61
C LEU A 62 -13.94 3.69 -7.29
N GLU A 63 -13.72 2.96 -6.21
CA GLU A 63 -14.79 2.21 -5.56
C GLU A 63 -15.42 3.10 -4.48
N PHE A 64 -16.56 3.71 -4.80
CA PHE A 64 -17.21 4.67 -3.91
C PHE A 64 -17.77 3.96 -2.68
N HIS A 65 -17.36 4.41 -1.50
CA HIS A 65 -17.87 3.96 -0.22
C HIS A 65 -18.40 5.16 0.57
N LYS A 66 -19.51 4.98 1.27
CA LYS A 66 -20.05 6.03 2.13
C LYS A 66 -19.10 6.25 3.31
N PRO A 67 -19.07 7.46 3.90
CA PRO A 67 -18.21 7.74 5.06
C PRO A 67 -18.40 6.75 6.22
N GLU A 68 -19.62 6.27 6.46
CA GLU A 68 -19.92 5.27 7.49
C GLU A 68 -19.36 3.88 7.18
N GLU A 69 -19.26 3.51 5.90
CA GLU A 69 -18.67 2.25 5.46
C GLU A 69 -17.15 2.32 5.59
N LEU A 70 -16.54 3.43 5.19
CA LEU A 70 -15.10 3.67 5.36
C LEU A 70 -14.69 3.67 6.83
N LYS A 71 -15.48 4.28 7.73
CA LYS A 71 -15.23 4.26 9.18
C LYS A 71 -15.33 2.87 9.81
N LYS A 72 -15.95 1.90 9.14
CA LYS A 72 -15.96 0.49 9.58
C LYS A 72 -14.80 -0.32 9.02
N LEU A 73 -14.29 0.10 7.86
CA LEU A 73 -13.14 -0.52 7.18
C LEU A 73 -11.82 -0.06 7.78
N PHE A 74 -11.74 1.22 8.18
CA PHE A 74 -10.56 1.84 8.74
C PHE A 74 -10.77 2.14 10.22
N ASP A 75 -9.87 1.63 11.05
CA ASP A 75 -9.76 2.08 12.43
C ASP A 75 -8.92 3.36 12.46
N PHE A 76 -9.60 4.50 12.63
CA PHE A 76 -8.96 5.81 12.79
C PHE A 76 -8.66 6.14 14.26
N SER A 77 -8.88 5.20 15.19
CA SER A 77 -8.49 5.40 16.58
C SER A 77 -6.96 5.43 16.71
N ILE A 78 -6.48 6.29 17.60
CA ILE A 78 -5.05 6.37 17.93
C ILE A 78 -4.89 5.62 19.26
N PRO A 79 -4.40 4.38 19.26
CA PRO A 79 -4.20 3.62 20.48
C PRO A 79 -3.06 4.20 21.32
N ASP A 80 -3.12 4.02 22.64
CA ASP A 80 -2.03 4.38 23.56
C ASP A 80 -0.80 3.47 23.36
N GLU A 81 -1.03 2.22 22.94
CA GLU A 81 0.01 1.24 22.64
C GLU A 81 0.39 1.24 21.16
N PRO A 82 1.68 1.07 20.82
CA PRO A 82 2.12 1.08 19.43
C PRO A 82 1.61 -0.13 18.65
N LEU A 83 1.18 0.11 17.41
CA LEU A 83 0.78 -0.94 16.48
C LEU A 83 1.99 -1.76 15.98
N ASP A 84 1.72 -2.99 15.55
CA ASP A 84 2.72 -3.84 14.89
C ASP A 84 3.06 -3.29 13.50
N ILE A 85 4.30 -3.51 13.05
CA ILE A 85 4.75 -3.05 11.73
C ILE A 85 3.92 -3.69 10.60
N GLN A 86 3.47 -4.95 10.74
CA GLN A 86 2.52 -5.53 9.76
C GLN A 86 1.20 -4.77 9.66
N GLN A 87 0.69 -4.25 10.78
CA GLN A 87 -0.59 -3.53 10.75
C GLN A 87 -0.44 -2.25 9.93
N ILE A 88 0.65 -1.50 10.12
CA ILE A 88 0.95 -0.29 9.35
C ILE A 88 1.04 -0.59 7.85
N VAL A 89 1.68 -1.70 7.47
CA VAL A 89 1.76 -2.13 6.07
C VAL A 89 0.37 -2.43 5.49
N ASN A 90 -0.51 -3.07 6.27
CA ASN A 90 -1.89 -3.33 5.86
C ASN A 90 -2.70 -2.04 5.73
N ASP A 91 -2.54 -1.11 6.68
CA ASP A 91 -3.21 0.18 6.66
C ASP A 91 -2.79 0.99 5.43
N CYS A 92 -1.50 0.96 5.05
CA CYS A 92 -1.02 1.56 3.80
C CYS A 92 -1.68 0.95 2.56
N ARG A 93 -1.85 -0.38 2.54
CA ARG A 93 -2.51 -1.09 1.43
C ARG A 93 -3.97 -0.68 1.31
N ASP A 94 -4.69 -0.63 2.41
CA ASP A 94 -6.10 -0.27 2.41
C ASP A 94 -6.29 1.20 2.05
N ALA A 95 -5.46 2.10 2.60
CA ALA A 95 -5.49 3.52 2.25
C ALA A 95 -5.31 3.75 0.74
N LEU A 96 -4.35 3.07 0.11
CA LEU A 96 -4.10 3.17 -1.33
C LEU A 96 -5.19 2.46 -2.18
N LYS A 97 -5.91 1.49 -1.63
CA LYS A 97 -7.01 0.80 -2.32
C LYS A 97 -8.27 1.67 -2.41
N TYR A 98 -8.58 2.42 -1.35
CA TYR A 98 -9.81 3.22 -1.27
C TYR A 98 -9.61 4.70 -1.65
N GLN A 99 -8.39 5.12 -2.01
CA GLN A 99 -8.15 6.48 -2.49
C GLN A 99 -8.69 6.71 -3.92
N VAL A 100 -8.91 7.97 -4.26
CA VAL A 100 -9.27 8.40 -5.61
C VAL A 100 -8.05 8.29 -6.52
N LYS A 101 -8.18 7.63 -7.67
CA LYS A 101 -7.15 7.63 -8.71
C LYS A 101 -7.14 9.00 -9.41
N THR A 102 -6.19 9.85 -9.06
CA THR A 102 -5.99 11.15 -9.72
C THR A 102 -5.08 11.07 -10.95
N GLY A 103 -4.59 9.86 -11.29
CA GLY A 103 -3.61 9.61 -12.36
C GLY A 103 -4.20 9.46 -13.77
N GLU A 104 -5.52 9.65 -13.93
CA GLU A 104 -6.16 9.61 -15.24
C GLU A 104 -6.33 11.04 -15.74
N SER A 105 -5.83 11.31 -16.95
CA SER A 105 -6.07 12.55 -17.68
C SER A 105 -7.57 12.65 -17.93
N PHE A 106 -8.29 13.21 -16.96
CA PHE A 106 -9.71 13.49 -17.06
C PHE A 106 -9.93 14.28 -18.35
N PRO A 107 -10.70 13.77 -19.33
CA PRO A 107 -11.15 14.62 -20.41
C PRO A 107 -11.98 15.76 -19.81
N GLU A 108 -11.85 16.96 -20.38
CA GLU A 108 -12.47 18.19 -19.87
C GLU A 108 -13.94 17.99 -19.44
N PRO A 109 -14.43 18.78 -18.46
CA PRO A 109 -15.78 18.67 -17.87
C PRO A 109 -16.99 18.70 -18.81
N GLN A 110 -16.81 18.88 -20.12
CA GLN A 110 -17.92 18.97 -21.07
C GLN A 110 -18.67 17.65 -21.31
N SER A 111 -18.17 16.50 -20.86
CA SER A 111 -18.86 15.20 -21.04
C SER A 111 -19.88 14.85 -19.95
N TYR A 112 -19.96 15.60 -18.85
CA TYR A 112 -20.86 15.30 -17.71
C TYR A 112 -22.32 15.77 -17.89
N TYR A 113 -22.68 16.39 -19.01
CA TYR A 113 -24.04 16.93 -19.26
C TYR A 113 -25.10 15.90 -19.71
N ASN A 114 -24.88 14.59 -19.49
CA ASN A 114 -25.88 13.57 -19.81
C ASN A 114 -26.40 12.80 -18.58
N MET A 115 -26.57 13.48 -17.44
CA MET A 115 -27.53 13.04 -16.42
C MET A 115 -28.78 13.90 -16.55
N ARG A 116 -29.64 13.51 -17.50
CA ARG A 116 -30.96 14.09 -17.70
C ARG A 116 -31.87 13.50 -16.60
N LEU A 117 -32.45 14.38 -15.79
CA LEU A 117 -33.61 14.07 -14.94
C LEU A 117 -34.79 13.66 -15.81
#